data_AF-A0A382IVP4-F1
#
_entry.id   AF-A0A382IVP4-F1
#
_cell.length_a   1.000
_cell.length_b   1.000
_cell.length_c   1.000
_cell.angle_alpha   90.00
_cell.angle_beta   90.00
_cell.angle_gamma   90.00
#
_symmetry.space_group_name_H-M   'P 1'
#
loop_
_entity.id
_entity.type
_entity.pdbx_description
1 polymer ?
#
loop_
_entity_poly.entity_id
_entity_poly.type
_entity_poly.pdbx_seq_one_letter_code
_entity_poly.pdbx_strand_id
1 'polypeptide(L)'
;MADDTIGTISLDDADDVALADRLKNGREQIISELRKLIIGQDEVIEQVLLTLFVGGNSILVGVPGLAKTLLIHTIAQVLDLNFSRIQFTP
;
A
#
# COMPACT_ATOMS: atom_id res chain seq x y z
N MET A 1 22.01 19.68 26.58
CA MET A 1 22.19 18.27 26.13
C MET A 1 20.80 17.66 26.13
N ALA A 2 20.30 17.36 24.92
CA ALA A 2 19.02 16.74 24.57
C ALA A 2 17.73 17.45 25.03
N ASP A 3 17.21 18.34 24.18
CA ASP A 3 15.77 18.42 23.96
C ASP A 3 15.59 18.43 22.44
N ASP A 4 15.04 17.33 21.92
CA ASP A 4 14.82 17.07 20.50
C ASP A 4 13.78 18.05 19.97
N THR A 5 14.24 18.97 19.13
CA THR A 5 13.37 19.72 18.22
C THR A 5 12.76 18.74 17.23
N ILE A 6 11.69 18.05 17.61
CA ILE A 6 10.75 17.48 16.65
C ILE A 6 10.12 18.69 15.96
N GLY A 7 10.62 19.00 14.76
CA GLY A 7 10.07 20.05 13.91
C GLY A 7 8.57 19.85 13.78
N THR A 8 7.80 20.78 14.33
CA THR A 8 6.39 20.91 14.01
C THR A 8 6.29 21.15 12.51
N ILE A 9 5.93 20.11 11.76
CA ILE A 9 5.56 20.23 10.35
C ILE A 9 4.36 21.16 10.32
N SER A 10 4.56 22.38 9.85
CA SER A 10 3.49 23.36 9.66
C SER A 10 2.66 22.94 8.46
N LEU A 11 1.58 22.19 8.71
CA LEU A 11 0.67 21.61 7.71
C LEU A 11 -0.25 22.66 7.04
N ASP A 12 0.08 23.94 7.14
CA ASP A 12 -0.81 25.07 6.77
C ASP A 12 -0.46 25.69 5.40
N ASP A 13 0.59 25.19 4.73
CA ASP A 13 0.96 25.64 3.39
C ASP A 13 0.00 25.03 2.35
N ALA A 14 -0.59 25.88 1.50
CA ALA A 14 -1.55 25.46 0.47
C ALA A 14 -0.99 24.39 -0.48
N ASP A 15 0.34 24.36 -0.63
CA ASP A 15 1.06 23.36 -1.44
C ASP A 15 1.06 21.96 -0.78
N ASP A 16 1.14 21.87 0.55
CA ASP A 16 1.10 20.60 1.28
C ASP A 16 -0.28 19.95 1.21
N VAL A 17 -1.33 20.77 1.33
CA VAL A 17 -2.72 20.32 1.15
C VAL A 17 -2.94 19.81 -0.27
N ALA A 18 -2.46 20.54 -1.28
CA ALA A 18 -2.56 20.13 -2.67
C ALA A 18 -1.79 18.84 -2.97
N LEU A 19 -0.63 18.64 -2.35
CA LEU A 19 0.15 17.41 -2.46
C LEU A 19 -0.59 16.21 -1.82
N ALA A 20 -1.17 16.42 -0.63
CA ALA A 20 -1.97 15.41 0.05
C ALA A 20 -3.19 14.97 -0.77
N ASP A 21 -3.90 15.93 -1.39
CA ASP A 21 -5.04 15.64 -2.26
C ASP A 21 -4.63 14.83 -3.49
N ARG A 22 -3.49 15.14 -4.11
CA ARG A 22 -2.95 14.35 -5.23
C ARG A 22 -2.65 12.91 -4.84
N LEU A 23 -2.03 12.70 -3.67
CA LEU A 23 -1.74 11.36 -3.16
C LEU A 23 -3.02 10.59 -2.84
N LYS A 24 -4.01 11.25 -2.22
CA LYS A 24 -5.32 10.68 -1.94
C LYS A 24 -6.02 10.22 -3.22
N ASN A 25 -6.08 11.08 -4.24
CA ASN A 25 -6.70 10.76 -5.53
C ASN A 25 -6.02 9.58 -6.23
N GLY A 26 -4.68 9.54 -6.23
CA GLY A 26 -3.92 8.41 -6.77
C GLY A 26 -4.21 7.10 -6.03
N ARG A 27 -4.25 7.13 -4.70
CA ARG A 27 -4.64 5.98 -3.86
C ARG A 27 -6.04 5.47 -4.19
N GLU A 28 -7.02 6.36 -4.36
CA GLU A 28 -8.39 5.99 -4.68
C GLU A 28 -8.50 5.31 -6.05
N GLN A 29 -7.76 5.80 -7.05
CA GLN A 29 -7.68 5.16 -8.37
C GLN A 29 -7.10 3.76 -8.30
N ILE A 30 -6.00 3.56 -7.56
CA ILE A 30 -5.38 2.25 -7.36
C ILE A 30 -6.37 1.28 -6.72
N ILE A 31 -7.03 1.68 -5.61
CA ILE A 31 -7.99 0.82 -4.91
C ILE A 31 -9.18 0.47 -5.81
N SER A 32 -9.66 1.42 -6.62
CA SER A 32 -10.73 1.18 -7.59
C SER A 32 -10.36 0.08 -8.60
N GLU A 33 -9.14 0.09 -9.14
CA GLU A 33 -8.67 -0.96 -10.05
C GLU A 33 -8.52 -2.32 -9.34
N LEU A 34 -7.99 -2.34 -8.11
CA LEU A 34 -7.82 -3.57 -7.34
C LEU A 34 -9.17 -4.24 -7.00
N ARG A 35 -10.20 -3.45 -6.68
CA ARG A 35 -11.55 -3.94 -6.36
C ARG A 35 -12.25 -4.65 -7.52
N LYS A 36 -11.82 -4.44 -8.76
CA LYS A 36 -12.37 -5.15 -9.93
C LYS A 36 -12.00 -6.63 -9.94
N LEU A 37 -10.85 -7.00 -9.36
CA LEU A 37 -10.35 -8.38 -9.32
C LEU A 37 -10.39 -9.00 -7.92
N ILE A 38 -10.31 -8.19 -6.87
CA ILE A 38 -10.23 -8.65 -5.48
C ILE A 38 -11.50 -8.24 -4.74
N ILE A 39 -12.24 -9.22 -4.22
CA ILE A 39 -13.52 -9.02 -3.52
C ILE A 39 -13.34 -9.32 -2.03
N GLY A 40 -13.80 -8.40 -1.17
CA GLY A 40 -13.91 -8.62 0.28
C GLY A 40 -12.57 -8.63 1.05
N GLN A 41 -11.52 -8.02 0.50
CA GLN A 41 -10.19 -7.93 1.13
C GLN A 41 -9.71 -6.47 1.26
N ASP A 42 -10.62 -5.53 1.48
CA ASP A 42 -10.29 -4.08 1.52
C ASP A 42 -9.21 -3.75 2.56
N GLU A 43 -9.33 -4.26 3.79
CA GLU A 43 -8.38 -3.99 4.86
C GLU A 43 -6.96 -4.50 4.53
N VAL A 44 -6.87 -5.70 3.93
CA VAL A 44 -5.57 -6.28 3.52
C VAL A 44 -4.94 -5.44 2.42
N ILE A 45 -5.73 -4.98 1.45
CA ILE A 45 -5.24 -4.09 0.39
C ILE A 45 -4.69 -2.80 0.99
N GLU A 46 -5.41 -2.19 1.93
CA GLU A 46 -4.96 -0.95 2.58
C GLU A 46 -3.64 -1.14 3.34
N GLN A 47 -3.49 -2.23 4.10
CA GLN A 47 -2.27 -2.52 4.85
C GLN A 47 -1.07 -2.81 3.93
N VAL A 48 -1.28 -3.51 2.81
CA VAL A 48 -0.23 -3.79 1.84
C VAL A 48 0.22 -2.51 1.13
N LEU A 49 -0.73 -1.66 0.70
CA LEU A 49 -0.41 -0.37 0.10
C LEU A 49 0.31 0.55 1.08
N LEU A 50 -0.13 0.61 2.33
CA LEU A 50 0.55 1.38 3.37
C LEU A 50 2.00 0.92 3.54
N THR A 51 2.22 -0.40 3.64
CA THR A 51 3.55 -0.99 3.77
C THR A 51 4.43 -0.66 2.57
N LEU A 52 3.87 -0.71 1.36
CA LEU A 52 4.57 -0.36 0.13
C LEU A 52 4.98 1.11 0.11
N PHE A 53 4.08 2.03 0.49
CA PHE A 53 4.37 3.47 0.47
C PHE A 53 5.45 3.87 1.49
N VAL A 54 5.55 3.18 2.62
CA VAL A 54 6.63 3.40 3.60
C VAL A 54 7.90 2.62 3.29
N GLY A 55 7.92 1.82 2.22
CA GLY A 55 9.08 0.98 1.84
C GLY A 55 9.34 -0.20 2.79
N GLY A 56 8.32 -0.65 3.51
CA GLY A 56 8.40 -1.76 4.45
C GLY A 56 8.19 -3.13 3.82
N ASN A 57 8.23 -4.18 4.65
CA ASN A 57 7.92 -5.56 4.27
C ASN A 57 6.66 -6.03 5.02
N SER A 58 5.76 -6.72 4.33
CA SER A 58 4.55 -7.31 4.94
C SER A 58 4.54 -8.83 4.80
N ILE A 59 3.89 -9.52 5.74
CA ILE A 59 3.65 -10.96 5.71
C ILE A 59 2.15 -11.20 5.70
N LEU A 60 1.66 -11.87 4.66
CA LEU A 60 0.23 -12.18 4.52
C LEU A 60 -0.07 -13.58 5.06
N VAL A 61 -0.67 -13.64 6.25
CA VAL A 61 -1.09 -14.90 6.91
C VAL A 61 -2.58 -15.15 6.68
N GLY A 62 -2.98 -16.42 6.58
CA GLY A 62 -4.38 -16.82 6.56
C GLY A 62 -4.57 -18.16 5.86
N VAL A 63 -5.82 -18.61 5.80
CA VAL A 63 -6.15 -19.94 5.28
C VAL A 63 -5.86 -20.06 3.76
N PRO A 64 -5.54 -21.26 3.27
CA PRO A 64 -5.37 -21.51 1.85
C PRO A 64 -6.62 -21.13 1.05
N GLY A 65 -6.42 -20.66 -0.19
CA GLY A 65 -7.54 -20.32 -1.09
C GLY A 65 -8.07 -18.89 -1.01
N LEU A 66 -7.55 -18.04 -0.11
CA LEU A 66 -7.95 -16.63 0.00
C LEU A 66 -7.27 -15.70 -1.02
N ALA A 67 -6.94 -16.20 -2.19
CA ALA A 67 -6.37 -15.41 -3.29
C ALA A 67 -5.14 -14.55 -2.91
N LYS A 68 -4.36 -14.91 -1.87
CA LYS A 68 -3.23 -14.10 -1.37
C LYS A 68 -2.18 -13.82 -2.45
N THR A 69 -1.84 -14.85 -3.23
CA THR A 69 -0.92 -14.71 -4.36
C THR A 69 -1.51 -13.85 -5.47
N LEU A 70 -2.81 -13.99 -5.74
CA LEU A 70 -3.51 -13.18 -6.73
C LEU A 70 -3.50 -11.70 -6.30
N LEU A 71 -3.79 -11.41 -5.03
CA LEU A 71 -3.78 -10.06 -4.48
C LEU A 71 -2.43 -9.36 -4.72
N ILE A 72 -1.31 -9.99 -4.33
CA ILE A 72 0.02 -9.39 -4.52
C ILE A 72 0.36 -9.26 -6.01
N HIS A 73 -0.01 -10.24 -6.83
CA HIS A 73 0.20 -10.18 -8.27
C HIS A 73 -0.59 -9.02 -8.91
N THR A 74 -1.86 -8.86 -8.57
CA THR A 74 -2.71 -7.78 -9.08
C THR A 74 -2.22 -6.41 -8.61
N ILE A 75 -1.76 -6.28 -7.36
CA ILE A 75 -1.13 -5.04 -6.88
C ILE A 75 0.10 -4.69 -7.72
N ALA A 76 0.96 -5.67 -8.00
CA ALA A 76 2.13 -5.44 -8.85
C ALA A 76 1.74 -5.02 -10.27
N GLN A 77 0.69 -5.61 -10.86
CA GLN A 77 0.20 -5.23 -12.18
C GLN A 77 -0.40 -3.81 -12.22
N VAL A 78 -1.22 -3.43 -11.24
CA VAL A 78 -1.86 -2.10 -11.19
C VAL A 78 -0.83 -0.99 -10.98
N LEU A 79 0.25 -1.29 -10.25
CA LEU A 79 1.31 -0.33 -9.93
C LEU A 79 2.53 -0.43 -10.85
N ASP A 80 2.48 -1.26 -11.90
CA ASP A 80 3.58 -1.53 -12.83
C ASP A 80 4.90 -1.91 -12.12
N LEU A 81 4.80 -2.79 -11.12
CA LEU A 81 5.93 -3.28 -10.33
C LEU A 81 6.40 -4.65 -10.80
N ASN A 82 7.68 -4.91 -10.59
CA ASN A 82 8.25 -6.25 -10.79
C ASN A 82 7.72 -7.22 -9.74
N PHE A 83 7.09 -8.31 -10.19
CA PHE A 83 6.62 -9.40 -9.33
C PHE A 83 7.55 -10.61 -9.42
N SER A 84 8.05 -11.06 -8.27
CA SER A 84 8.84 -12.29 -8.16
C SER A 84 8.24 -13.21 -7.09
N ARG A 85 8.11 -14.49 -7.42
CA ARG A 85 7.59 -15.52 -6.50
C ARG A 85 8.68 -16.55 -6.21
N ILE A 86 9.04 -16.68 -4.94
CA ILE A 86 9.93 -17.72 -4.43
C ILE A 86 9.08 -18.72 -3.66
N GLN A 87 9.05 -19.97 -4.11
CA GLN A 87 8.39 -21.05 -3.38
C GLN A 87 9.41 -21.78 -2.52
N PHE A 88 9.24 -21.71 -1.19
CA PHE A 88 9.95 -22.64 -0.31
C PHE A 88 9.41 -24.05 -0.57
N THR A 89 10.26 -24.91 -1.13
CA THR A 89 10.06 -26.37 -1.09
C THR A 89 10.43 -26.87 0.31
N PRO A 90 9.85 -27.99 0.77
CA PRO A 90 10.19 -28.54 2.09
C PRO A 90 11.66 -28.96 2.19
#